data_AF-A0A942MUE3-F1
#
_entry.id   AF-A0A942MUE3-F1
#
_cell.length_a   1.000
_cell.length_b   1.000
_cell.length_c   1.000
_cell.angle_alpha   90.00
_cell.angle_beta   90.00
_cell.angle_gamma   90.00
#
_symmetry.space_group_name_H-M   'P 1'
#
loop_
_entity.id
_entity.type
_entity.pdbx_description
1 polymer ?
#
loop_
_entity_poly.entity_id
_entity_poly.type
_entity_poly.pdbx_seq_one_letter_code
_entity_poly.pdbx_strand_id
1 'polypeptide(L)'
;MAKILGLDLGTNSIGWAVIDYERNYKKESFSIVEKGVHIFTEGVDKDSYGNPQSRAAERTDRRGARRLKFRRKLRKYETLKALIKHKMCPLDIEELEKWRSYKNPETGKIETFKHYPTSKEFFNWLNTDNQHDKVDRKLQKKNPYYFRDFASREKLFNLHELGRAFYHLAQRRGFLSNRLDKSDEGIIEKHKPNLEYRIKEANNAAELLQETETYFDTLDIIYKQSKDLNEGDKKLKTLYNFFKKTIQEPNTTIEVVKRNLIERLNRKENLGKVKEGIFDLSEKIKKENCKTLGQYFYKCFQEGKKIRKTYTAREEQYEEEFKEMCKVQGFNEDGEIYKDLHNAIFFQRKLKSQKGLVGKCTLEPNKPRCPISHPSFEEFRTLKFINNIKMKVDNEWRVLNEEEKKKIWHKFFRKSKAHFDFKEIAKDIRSDYPVCEKPTDEPDPKKNFFNYKGNATVTGCQTLSYLMDLFGKDWEQTNWKTRSWQDILENPAWKKNLFEKCMKKEIKSRTTKEVIGMKDIETVANDVWHALFIYDKESNLYKFAKNYFGADNIVANKFSSPTIQLKREYASFSLKAINNIIPFLREGLIETYAVFLAKMPELIPDKWSNEE
;
A
#
# COMPACT_ATOMS: atom_id res chain seq x y z
N MET A 1 0.68 -43.70 -40.07
CA MET A 1 -0.40 -42.83 -39.60
C MET A 1 -0.02 -42.19 -38.28
N ALA A 2 -0.01 -40.85 -38.21
CA ALA A 2 0.04 -40.13 -36.94
C ALA A 2 -1.38 -39.73 -36.54
N LYS A 3 -1.76 -39.90 -35.27
CA LYS A 3 -3.03 -39.40 -34.75
C LYS A 3 -2.85 -37.99 -34.20
N ILE A 4 -3.72 -37.07 -34.62
CA ILE A 4 -3.72 -35.68 -34.16
C ILE A 4 -5.03 -35.42 -33.41
N LEU A 5 -4.93 -34.91 -32.17
CA LEU A 5 -6.06 -34.44 -31.39
C LEU A 5 -6.17 -32.92 -31.53
N GLY A 6 -7.24 -32.43 -32.15
CA GLY A 6 -7.64 -31.03 -32.12
C GLY A 6 -8.57 -30.76 -30.94
N LEU A 7 -8.33 -29.68 -30.21
CA LEU A 7 -9.17 -29.21 -29.11
C LEU A 7 -9.63 -27.77 -29.36
N ASP A 8 -10.93 -27.54 -29.28
CA ASP A 8 -11.55 -26.23 -29.24
C ASP A 8 -12.07 -25.96 -27.82
N LEU A 9 -11.40 -25.05 -27.10
CA LEU A 9 -11.63 -24.80 -25.68
C LEU A 9 -12.51 -23.55 -25.49
N GLY A 10 -13.83 -23.77 -25.40
CA GLY A 10 -14.81 -22.73 -25.10
C GLY A 10 -15.03 -22.50 -23.60
N THR A 11 -15.80 -21.46 -23.26
CA THR A 11 -16.11 -21.11 -21.85
C THR A 11 -17.07 -22.11 -21.18
N ASN A 12 -17.83 -22.87 -21.96
CA ASN A 12 -18.81 -23.87 -21.52
C ASN A 12 -18.80 -25.15 -22.39
N SER A 13 -17.80 -25.33 -23.24
CA SER A 13 -17.68 -26.51 -24.08
C SER A 13 -16.23 -26.83 -24.43
N ILE A 14 -15.94 -28.11 -24.66
CA ILE A 14 -14.70 -28.61 -25.24
C ILE A 14 -15.06 -29.37 -26.50
N GLY A 15 -14.86 -28.75 -27.65
CA GLY A 15 -14.88 -29.45 -28.93
C GLY A 15 -13.60 -30.26 -29.07
N TRP A 16 -13.70 -31.50 -29.55
CA TRP A 16 -12.53 -32.32 -29.82
C TRP A 16 -12.70 -33.14 -31.08
N ALA A 17 -11.60 -33.38 -31.79
CA ALA A 17 -11.57 -34.25 -32.94
C ALA A 17 -10.23 -34.99 -33.00
N VAL A 18 -10.29 -36.28 -33.30
CA VAL A 18 -9.11 -37.12 -33.58
C VAL A 18 -9.10 -37.38 -35.08
N ILE A 19 -7.98 -37.07 -35.73
CA ILE A 19 -7.77 -37.33 -37.15
C ILE A 19 -6.54 -38.22 -37.33
N ASP A 20 -6.61 -39.16 -38.26
CA ASP A 20 -5.46 -39.87 -38.78
C ASP A 20 -4.82 -39.01 -39.87
N TYR A 21 -3.51 -38.81 -39.76
CA TYR A 21 -2.69 -38.10 -40.72
C TYR A 21 -1.70 -39.06 -41.37
N GLU A 22 -1.72 -39.10 -42.69
CA GLU A 22 -0.68 -39.74 -43.49
C GLU A 22 0.01 -38.72 -44.39
N ARG A 23 1.34 -38.72 -44.33
CA ARG A 23 2.19 -37.91 -45.20
C ARG A 23 3.05 -38.82 -46.04
N ASN A 24 2.80 -38.82 -47.35
CA ASN A 24 3.69 -39.45 -48.34
C ASN A 24 4.23 -38.38 -49.29
N TYR A 25 5.36 -38.64 -49.94
CA TYR A 25 6.09 -37.70 -50.82
C TYR A 25 5.26 -37.02 -51.95
N LYS A 26 4.05 -37.52 -52.24
CA LYS A 26 3.16 -37.00 -53.31
C LYS A 26 1.82 -36.44 -52.81
N LYS A 27 1.41 -36.68 -51.55
CA LYS A 27 0.09 -36.24 -51.05
C LYS A 27 0.02 -36.30 -49.52
N GLU A 28 -0.71 -35.35 -48.94
CA GLU A 28 -1.14 -35.37 -47.55
C GLU A 28 -2.61 -35.82 -47.51
N SER A 29 -2.95 -36.77 -46.63
CA SER A 29 -4.32 -37.20 -46.40
C SER A 29 -4.69 -37.12 -44.92
N PHE A 30 -5.89 -36.60 -44.67
CA PHE A 30 -6.49 -36.51 -43.35
C PHE A 30 -7.80 -37.29 -43.35
N SER A 31 -7.99 -38.17 -42.37
CA SER A 31 -9.27 -38.87 -42.14
C SER A 31 -9.72 -38.68 -40.70
N ILE A 32 -10.99 -38.31 -40.52
CA ILE A 32 -11.57 -38.15 -39.18
C ILE A 32 -11.78 -39.53 -38.58
N VAL A 33 -11.14 -39.78 -37.43
CA VAL A 33 -11.31 -40.99 -36.63
C VAL A 33 -12.54 -40.83 -35.73
N GLU A 34 -12.59 -39.72 -35.00
CA GLU A 34 -13.66 -39.45 -34.05
C GLU A 34 -13.78 -37.94 -33.79
N LYS A 35 -14.96 -37.51 -33.33
CA LYS A 35 -15.21 -36.12 -32.93
C LYS A 35 -16.32 -36.06 -31.90
N GLY A 36 -16.27 -35.04 -31.05
CA GLY A 36 -17.30 -34.80 -30.06
C GLY A 36 -17.24 -33.41 -29.48
N VAL A 37 -18.25 -33.09 -28.66
CA VAL A 37 -18.30 -31.87 -27.88
C VAL A 37 -18.68 -32.25 -26.46
N HIS A 38 -17.84 -31.89 -25.49
CA HIS A 38 -18.17 -32.00 -24.08
C HIS A 38 -18.72 -30.66 -23.58
N ILE A 39 -19.99 -30.62 -23.20
CA ILE A 39 -20.63 -29.42 -22.66
C ILE A 39 -20.57 -29.45 -21.14
N PHE A 40 -20.15 -28.36 -20.51
CA PHE A 40 -20.07 -28.21 -19.06
C PHE A 40 -20.64 -26.87 -18.61
N THR A 41 -21.11 -26.81 -17.36
CA THR A 41 -21.64 -25.57 -16.79
C THR A 41 -20.54 -24.53 -16.64
N GLU A 42 -20.81 -23.31 -17.09
CA GLU A 42 -19.88 -22.18 -16.94
C GLU A 42 -19.46 -22.00 -15.47
N GLY A 43 -18.17 -21.70 -15.26
CA GLY A 43 -17.58 -21.54 -13.92
C GLY A 43 -17.95 -20.24 -13.20
N VAL A 44 -18.86 -19.45 -13.78
CA VAL A 44 -19.30 -18.13 -13.31
C VAL A 44 -20.82 -18.08 -13.25
N ASP A 45 -21.34 -17.21 -12.40
CA ASP A 45 -22.75 -16.83 -12.43
C ASP A 45 -22.92 -15.60 -13.30
N LYS A 46 -24.16 -15.23 -13.64
CA LYS A 46 -24.45 -14.00 -14.41
C LYS A 46 -25.17 -13.00 -13.53
N ASP A 47 -24.76 -11.74 -13.60
CA ASP A 47 -25.50 -10.64 -12.96
C ASP A 47 -26.80 -10.33 -13.72
N SER A 48 -27.58 -9.36 -13.21
CA SER A 48 -28.82 -8.92 -13.85
C SER A 48 -28.65 -8.35 -15.27
N TYR A 49 -27.42 -8.04 -15.67
CA TYR A 49 -27.05 -7.50 -16.98
C TYR A 49 -26.36 -8.56 -17.87
N GLY A 50 -26.26 -9.81 -17.39
CA GLY A 50 -25.63 -10.91 -18.12
C GLY A 50 -24.10 -10.99 -18.00
N ASN A 51 -23.47 -10.12 -17.19
CA ASN A 51 -22.01 -10.12 -17.03
C ASN A 51 -21.56 -11.27 -16.12
N PRO A 52 -20.42 -11.92 -16.44
CA PRO A 52 -19.90 -13.02 -15.64
C PRO A 52 -19.42 -12.55 -14.26
N GLN A 53 -19.90 -13.21 -13.21
CA GLN A 53 -19.57 -12.97 -11.82
C GLN A 53 -18.95 -14.22 -11.16
N SER A 54 -17.85 -14.03 -10.44
CA SER A 54 -17.16 -15.13 -9.78
C SER A 54 -17.92 -15.66 -8.54
N ARG A 55 -18.30 -16.94 -8.56
CA ARG A 55 -18.82 -17.68 -7.39
C ARG A 55 -17.92 -17.56 -6.16
N ALA A 56 -16.60 -17.55 -6.37
CA ALA A 56 -15.61 -17.44 -5.29
C ALA A 56 -15.59 -16.04 -4.65
N ALA A 57 -15.87 -14.99 -5.42
CA ALA A 57 -16.03 -13.63 -4.92
C ALA A 57 -17.27 -13.55 -4.00
N GLU A 58 -18.42 -14.05 -4.46
CA GLU A 58 -19.65 -14.03 -3.68
C GLU A 58 -19.51 -14.83 -2.36
N ARG A 59 -18.92 -16.03 -2.42
CA ARG A 59 -18.58 -16.82 -1.22
C ARG A 59 -17.69 -16.03 -0.26
N THR A 60 -16.73 -15.27 -0.78
CA THR A 60 -15.82 -14.45 0.01
C THR A 60 -16.55 -13.29 0.69
N ASP A 61 -17.49 -12.65 0.00
CA ASP A 61 -18.32 -11.57 0.55
C ASP A 61 -19.22 -12.08 1.67
N ARG A 62 -19.93 -13.19 1.45
CA ARG A 62 -20.75 -13.84 2.48
C ARG A 62 -19.90 -14.21 3.71
N ARG A 63 -18.68 -14.73 3.50
CA ARG A 63 -17.72 -15.04 4.58
C ARG A 63 -17.24 -13.77 5.30
N GLY A 64 -17.01 -12.68 4.57
CA GLY A 64 -16.67 -11.37 5.10
C GLY A 64 -17.77 -10.84 6.03
N ALA A 65 -19.02 -10.86 5.57
CA ALA A 65 -20.19 -10.44 6.35
C ALA A 65 -20.35 -11.26 7.64
N ARG A 66 -20.20 -12.60 7.58
CA ARG A 66 -20.25 -13.45 8.79
C ARG A 66 -19.16 -13.09 9.80
N ARG A 67 -17.92 -12.88 9.34
CA ARG A 67 -16.80 -12.43 10.19
C ARG A 67 -17.05 -11.06 10.81
N LEU A 68 -17.63 -10.12 10.07
CA LEU A 68 -18.00 -8.80 10.59
C LEU A 68 -19.06 -8.89 11.69
N LYS A 69 -20.12 -9.69 11.47
CA LYS A 69 -21.16 -9.95 12.48
C LYS A 69 -20.56 -10.57 13.75
N PHE A 70 -19.72 -11.60 13.60
CA PHE A 70 -19.03 -12.24 14.71
C PHE A 70 -18.13 -11.26 15.49
N ARG A 71 -17.30 -10.48 14.79
CA ARG A 71 -16.41 -9.48 15.42
C ARG A 71 -17.18 -8.37 16.12
N ARG A 72 -18.35 -7.99 15.61
CA ARG A 72 -19.26 -7.03 16.28
C ARG A 72 -19.80 -7.60 17.59
N LYS A 73 -20.22 -8.87 17.60
CA LYS A 73 -20.65 -9.58 18.82
C LYS A 73 -19.52 -9.69 19.84
N LEU A 74 -18.33 -10.13 19.40
CA LEU A 74 -17.13 -10.18 20.24
C LEU A 74 -16.80 -8.83 20.85
N ARG A 75 -16.81 -7.75 20.06
CA ARG A 75 -16.58 -6.41 20.60
C ARG A 75 -17.59 -6.02 21.68
N LYS A 76 -18.89 -6.23 21.42
CA LYS A 76 -19.93 -5.95 22.42
C LYS A 76 -19.70 -6.74 23.71
N TYR A 77 -19.32 -8.01 23.59
CA TYR A 77 -18.96 -8.86 24.72
C TYR A 77 -17.75 -8.30 25.49
N GLU A 78 -16.63 -7.99 24.83
CA GLU A 78 -15.45 -7.42 25.50
C GLU A 78 -15.77 -6.08 26.17
N THR A 79 -16.59 -5.23 25.54
CA THR A 79 -17.04 -3.97 26.14
C THR A 79 -17.90 -4.22 27.37
N LEU A 80 -18.89 -5.11 27.31
CA LEU A 80 -19.71 -5.44 28.47
C LEU A 80 -18.85 -6.02 29.60
N LYS A 81 -17.89 -6.89 29.29
CA LYS A 81 -16.95 -7.46 30.26
C LYS A 81 -16.14 -6.37 30.97
N ALA A 82 -15.59 -5.42 30.22
CA ALA A 82 -14.88 -4.27 30.78
C ALA A 82 -15.81 -3.38 31.64
N LEU A 83 -17.05 -3.16 31.20
CA LEU A 83 -18.01 -2.37 31.96
C LEU A 83 -18.44 -3.05 33.27
N ILE A 84 -18.66 -4.37 33.27
CA ILE A 84 -18.99 -5.14 34.48
C ILE A 84 -17.84 -5.06 35.49
N LYS A 85 -16.60 -5.28 35.03
CA LYS A 85 -15.39 -5.17 35.87
C LYS A 85 -15.33 -3.84 36.62
N HIS A 86 -15.73 -2.75 35.97
CA HIS A 86 -15.71 -1.39 36.52
C HIS A 86 -17.06 -0.92 37.08
N LYS A 87 -18.02 -1.84 37.33
CA LYS A 87 -19.36 -1.55 37.89
C LYS A 87 -20.20 -0.55 37.07
N MET A 88 -19.99 -0.50 35.76
CA MET A 88 -20.69 0.38 34.81
C MET A 88 -21.80 -0.34 34.03
N CYS A 89 -22.05 -1.62 34.30
CA CYS A 89 -23.12 -2.38 33.67
C CYS A 89 -23.79 -3.29 34.71
N PRO A 90 -25.13 -3.34 34.77
CA PRO A 90 -25.86 -4.18 35.73
C PRO A 90 -25.92 -5.66 35.30
N LEU A 91 -25.31 -6.01 34.16
CA LEU A 91 -25.31 -7.39 33.66
C LEU A 91 -24.41 -8.28 34.52
N ASP A 92 -24.88 -9.47 34.85
CA ASP A 92 -24.07 -10.46 35.55
C ASP A 92 -23.02 -11.11 34.61
N ILE A 93 -21.85 -11.43 35.19
CA ILE A 93 -20.73 -12.00 34.42
C ILE A 93 -21.05 -13.41 33.90
N GLU A 94 -21.81 -14.23 34.63
CA GLU A 94 -22.16 -15.58 34.19
C GLU A 94 -23.13 -15.54 33.01
N GLU A 95 -24.09 -14.61 33.02
CA GLU A 95 -24.98 -14.37 31.87
C GLU A 95 -24.17 -13.94 30.64
N LEU A 96 -23.16 -13.08 30.83
CA LEU A 96 -22.29 -12.64 29.74
C LEU A 96 -21.44 -13.80 29.19
N GLU A 97 -20.88 -14.65 30.05
CA GLU A 97 -20.08 -15.82 29.63
C GLU A 97 -20.95 -16.88 28.93
N LYS A 98 -22.20 -17.10 29.39
CA LYS A 98 -23.17 -17.95 28.67
C LYS A 98 -23.44 -17.43 27.26
N TRP A 99 -23.53 -16.10 27.08
CA TRP A 99 -23.64 -15.54 25.73
C TRP A 99 -22.41 -15.82 24.88
N ARG A 100 -21.21 -15.75 25.44
CA ARG A 100 -19.98 -16.06 24.71
C ARG A 100 -19.95 -17.52 24.28
N SER A 101 -20.15 -18.44 25.21
CA SER A 101 -19.98 -19.87 24.98
C SER A 101 -20.91 -20.65 25.90
N TYR A 102 -21.94 -21.25 25.33
CA TYR A 102 -22.85 -22.12 26.05
C TYR A 102 -22.67 -23.57 25.57
N LYS A 103 -22.41 -24.50 26.48
CA LYS A 103 -22.38 -25.93 26.17
C LYS A 103 -23.81 -26.46 26.31
N ASN A 104 -24.42 -26.84 25.20
CA ASN A 104 -25.77 -27.40 25.22
C ASN A 104 -25.73 -28.77 25.95
N PRO A 105 -26.51 -28.96 27.03
CA PRO A 105 -26.48 -30.20 27.82
C PRO A 105 -26.93 -31.44 27.05
N GLU A 106 -27.90 -31.29 26.13
CA GLU A 106 -28.50 -32.39 25.37
C GLU A 106 -27.59 -32.87 24.23
N THR A 107 -26.95 -31.93 23.52
CA THR A 107 -26.16 -32.23 22.31
C THR A 107 -24.66 -32.22 22.54
N GLY A 108 -24.18 -31.73 23.68
CA GLY A 108 -22.77 -31.52 23.99
C GLY A 108 -22.07 -30.43 23.16
N LYS A 109 -22.76 -29.79 22.20
CA LYS A 109 -22.19 -28.80 21.28
C LYS A 109 -22.01 -27.44 21.94
N ILE A 110 -20.94 -26.74 21.57
CA ILE A 110 -20.67 -25.37 22.00
C ILE A 110 -21.39 -24.38 21.07
N GLU A 111 -22.23 -23.55 21.66
CA GLU A 111 -23.01 -22.53 20.99
C GLU A 111 -22.45 -21.14 21.28
N THR A 112 -21.77 -20.56 20.31
CA THR A 112 -21.14 -19.25 20.46
C THR A 112 -22.08 -18.12 20.05
N PHE A 113 -22.34 -17.17 20.95
CA PHE A 113 -23.21 -16.00 20.72
C PHE A 113 -24.64 -16.32 20.26
N LYS A 114 -25.22 -17.41 20.77
CA LYS A 114 -26.63 -17.77 20.55
C LYS A 114 -27.56 -17.34 21.68
N HIS A 115 -27.12 -17.46 22.93
CA HIS A 115 -27.93 -17.15 24.13
C HIS A 115 -27.66 -15.72 24.62
N TYR A 116 -28.35 -14.73 24.06
CA TYR A 116 -28.15 -13.32 24.46
C TYR A 116 -28.68 -13.10 25.89
N PRO A 117 -28.05 -12.24 26.73
CA PRO A 117 -28.54 -12.01 28.09
C PRO A 117 -29.91 -11.33 28.09
N THR A 118 -30.81 -11.82 28.94
CA THR A 118 -32.22 -11.40 28.98
C THR A 118 -32.71 -10.96 30.37
N SER A 119 -31.82 -10.72 31.33
CA SER A 119 -32.18 -10.20 32.64
C SER A 119 -32.95 -8.87 32.53
N LYS A 120 -33.97 -8.70 33.39
CA LYS A 120 -34.86 -7.52 33.39
C LYS A 120 -34.07 -6.22 33.60
N GLU A 121 -33.09 -6.23 34.50
CA GLU A 121 -32.21 -5.08 34.77
C GLU A 121 -31.39 -4.69 33.55
N PHE A 122 -30.78 -5.67 32.88
CA PHE A 122 -30.01 -5.43 31.66
C PHE A 122 -30.87 -4.88 30.52
N PHE A 123 -32.07 -5.42 30.32
CA PHE A 123 -33.02 -4.87 29.34
C PHE A 123 -33.43 -3.44 29.67
N ASN A 124 -33.77 -3.15 30.93
CA ASN A 124 -34.10 -1.80 31.35
C ASN A 124 -32.95 -0.81 31.11
N TRP A 125 -31.71 -1.24 31.35
CA TRP A 125 -30.51 -0.47 31.05
C TRP A 125 -30.26 -0.29 29.54
N LEU A 126 -30.65 -1.27 28.72
CA LEU A 126 -30.54 -1.20 27.26
C LEU A 126 -31.66 -0.39 26.59
N ASN A 127 -32.81 -0.25 27.23
CA ASN A 127 -33.97 0.44 26.67
C ASN A 127 -33.66 1.92 26.42
N THR A 128 -34.35 2.50 25.44
CA THR A 128 -34.24 3.92 25.08
C THR A 128 -35.61 4.54 25.10
N ASP A 129 -35.67 5.86 25.20
CA ASP A 129 -36.94 6.56 25.23
C ASP A 129 -37.75 6.47 23.92
N ASN A 130 -39.04 6.85 24.00
CA ASN A 130 -39.97 6.85 22.89
C ASN A 130 -39.63 7.94 21.86
N GLN A 131 -39.48 7.56 20.60
CA GLN A 131 -39.03 8.47 19.53
C GLN A 131 -40.16 9.19 18.79
N HIS A 132 -41.42 8.92 19.11
CA HIS A 132 -42.55 9.34 18.27
C HIS A 132 -42.95 10.82 18.44
N ASP A 133 -42.76 11.43 19.61
CA ASP A 133 -43.14 12.83 19.88
C ASP A 133 -41.94 13.78 20.09
N LYS A 134 -42.06 15.05 19.63
CA LYS A 134 -40.97 16.05 19.68
C LYS A 134 -40.79 16.68 21.07
N VAL A 135 -41.89 16.93 21.78
CA VAL A 135 -41.86 17.48 23.14
C VAL A 135 -41.27 16.43 24.08
N ASP A 136 -41.73 15.19 23.94
CA ASP A 136 -41.21 14.05 24.67
C ASP A 136 -39.70 13.87 24.48
N ARG A 137 -39.18 13.90 23.24
CA ARG A 137 -37.74 13.76 22.97
C ARG A 137 -36.86 14.80 23.69
N LYS A 138 -37.39 16.01 23.97
CA LYS A 138 -36.64 17.05 24.69
C LYS A 138 -36.63 16.83 26.21
N LEU A 139 -37.65 16.17 26.75
CA LEU A 139 -37.80 15.89 28.18
C LEU A 139 -37.13 14.55 28.58
N GLN A 140 -37.02 13.64 27.62
CA GLN A 140 -36.48 12.29 27.77
C GLN A 140 -34.95 12.26 27.99
N LYS A 141 -34.50 11.41 28.92
CA LYS A 141 -33.09 11.32 29.36
C LYS A 141 -32.51 9.90 29.37
N LYS A 142 -33.19 8.88 28.85
CA LYS A 142 -32.68 7.49 28.79
C LYS A 142 -31.96 7.17 27.47
N ASN A 143 -31.92 8.09 26.52
CA ASN A 143 -31.28 7.89 25.23
C ASN A 143 -29.73 7.86 25.36
N PRO A 144 -29.02 6.92 24.71
CA PRO A 144 -27.56 6.88 24.77
C PRO A 144 -26.86 8.12 24.21
N TYR A 145 -27.49 8.91 23.32
CA TYR A 145 -26.91 10.18 22.88
C TYR A 145 -26.90 11.21 24.01
N TYR A 146 -27.92 11.24 24.87
CA TYR A 146 -27.95 12.10 26.06
C TYR A 146 -26.79 11.76 27.01
N PHE A 147 -26.61 10.47 27.33
CA PHE A 147 -25.52 10.06 28.23
C PHE A 147 -24.13 10.36 27.65
N ARG A 148 -23.93 10.16 26.35
CA ARG A 148 -22.67 10.51 25.66
C ARG A 148 -22.37 12.00 25.71
N ASP A 149 -23.39 12.80 25.42
CA ASP A 149 -23.32 14.24 25.49
C ASP A 149 -23.02 14.72 26.92
N PHE A 150 -23.80 14.28 27.90
CA PHE A 150 -23.63 14.66 29.30
C PHE A 150 -22.27 14.23 29.84
N ALA A 151 -21.84 12.99 29.58
CA ALA A 151 -20.53 12.47 30.00
C ALA A 151 -19.34 13.26 29.40
N SER A 152 -19.55 14.00 28.31
CA SER A 152 -18.53 14.85 27.68
C SER A 152 -18.53 16.30 28.19
N ARG A 153 -19.47 16.66 29.07
CA ARG A 153 -19.60 18.01 29.63
C ARG A 153 -19.45 18.03 31.15
N GLU A 154 -20.07 17.05 31.81
CA GLU A 154 -20.17 16.98 33.26
C GLU A 154 -19.89 15.56 33.79
N LYS A 155 -19.57 15.47 35.07
CA LYS A 155 -19.29 14.20 35.74
C LYS A 155 -20.59 13.42 35.97
N LEU A 156 -20.69 12.19 35.45
CA LEU A 156 -21.79 11.26 35.72
C LEU A 156 -21.45 10.43 36.95
N PHE A 157 -22.16 10.66 38.05
CA PHE A 157 -22.01 9.87 39.26
C PHE A 157 -22.68 8.49 39.15
N ASN A 158 -23.72 8.37 38.32
CA ASN A 158 -24.33 7.09 38.02
C ASN A 158 -23.47 6.31 37.02
N LEU A 159 -22.72 5.31 37.52
CA LEU A 159 -21.82 4.49 36.72
C LEU A 159 -22.55 3.68 35.64
N HIS A 160 -23.81 3.29 35.85
CA HIS A 160 -24.58 2.55 34.85
C HIS A 160 -24.93 3.46 33.66
N GLU A 161 -25.28 4.73 33.90
CA GLU A 161 -25.52 5.71 32.83
C GLU A 161 -24.24 6.00 32.04
N LEU A 162 -23.12 6.14 32.74
CA LEU A 162 -21.82 6.30 32.10
C LEU A 162 -21.46 5.09 31.23
N GLY A 163 -21.67 3.87 31.74
CA GLY A 163 -21.45 2.65 30.97
C GLY A 163 -22.36 2.55 29.75
N ARG A 164 -23.58 3.10 29.82
CA ARG A 164 -24.50 3.15 28.68
C ARG A 164 -23.94 4.01 27.55
N ALA A 165 -23.28 5.12 27.88
CA ALA A 165 -22.59 5.96 26.89
C ALA A 165 -21.45 5.19 26.20
N PHE A 166 -20.55 4.57 26.96
CA PHE A 166 -19.43 3.78 26.42
C PHE A 166 -19.89 2.56 25.60
N TYR A 167 -20.93 1.85 26.06
CA TYR A 167 -21.47 0.71 25.31
C TYR A 167 -22.02 1.14 23.95
N HIS A 168 -22.64 2.32 23.86
CA HIS A 168 -23.12 2.84 22.58
C HIS A 168 -21.96 3.16 21.60
N LEU A 169 -20.82 3.66 22.07
CA LEU A 169 -19.60 3.81 21.26
C LEU A 169 -19.11 2.43 20.74
N ALA A 170 -19.20 1.35 21.54
CA ALA A 170 -18.85 0.02 21.05
C ALA A 170 -19.81 -0.48 19.94
N GLN A 171 -21.09 -0.12 20.00
CA GLN A 171 -22.04 -0.50 18.96
C GLN A 171 -21.69 0.11 17.60
N ARG A 172 -21.17 1.34 17.61
CA ARG A 172 -20.73 2.09 16.42
C ARG A 172 -19.48 2.89 16.77
N ARG A 173 -18.35 2.54 16.17
CA ARG A 173 -17.03 3.12 16.52
C ARG A 173 -16.35 3.83 15.35
N GLY A 174 -17.15 4.35 14.43
CA GLY A 174 -16.67 5.00 13.21
C GLY A 174 -15.90 4.09 12.22
N PHE A 175 -15.68 4.66 11.04
CA PHE A 175 -14.82 4.14 9.99
C PHE A 175 -13.36 4.43 10.31
N LEU A 176 -12.51 3.42 10.19
CA LEU A 176 -11.06 3.56 10.30
C LEU A 176 -10.46 3.19 8.95
N SER A 177 -9.79 4.14 8.30
CA SER A 177 -9.05 3.84 7.08
C SER A 177 -7.84 2.96 7.42
N ASN A 178 -7.78 1.78 6.81
CA ASN A 178 -6.65 0.85 6.97
C ASN A 178 -5.86 0.66 5.67
N ARG A 179 -6.27 1.34 4.59
CA ARG A 179 -5.65 1.36 3.26
C ARG A 179 -6.00 2.69 2.61
N LEU A 180 -5.04 3.27 1.90
CA LEU A 180 -5.35 4.34 0.95
C LEU A 180 -6.27 3.77 -0.14
N ASP A 181 -7.30 4.54 -0.50
CA ASP A 181 -8.15 4.21 -1.62
C ASP A 181 -7.30 4.27 -2.90
N LYS A 182 -7.37 3.19 -3.70
CA LYS A 182 -6.61 3.04 -4.95
C LYS A 182 -7.49 3.23 -6.18
N SER A 183 -8.78 3.52 -6.00
CA SER A 183 -9.68 3.87 -7.09
C SER A 183 -9.37 5.26 -7.64
N ASP A 184 -9.90 5.54 -8.82
CA ASP A 184 -9.86 6.88 -9.43
C ASP A 184 -10.57 7.93 -8.56
N GLU A 185 -11.47 7.52 -7.66
CA GLU A 185 -12.09 8.41 -6.66
C GLU A 185 -11.10 8.86 -5.59
N GLY A 186 -10.17 7.99 -5.17
CA GLY A 186 -9.18 8.25 -4.11
C GLY A 186 -7.81 8.73 -4.58
N ILE A 187 -7.63 9.01 -5.88
CA ILE A 187 -6.30 9.26 -6.45
C ILE A 187 -5.62 10.48 -5.80
N ILE A 188 -6.33 11.60 -5.59
CA ILE A 188 -5.76 12.79 -4.97
C ILE A 188 -5.35 12.49 -3.53
N GLU A 189 -6.16 11.74 -2.78
CA GLU A 189 -5.83 11.32 -1.41
C GLU A 189 -4.53 10.53 -1.35
N LYS A 190 -4.30 9.62 -2.30
CA LYS A 190 -3.06 8.84 -2.39
C LYS A 190 -1.83 9.73 -2.58
N HIS A 191 -1.94 10.78 -3.39
CA HIS A 191 -0.83 11.68 -3.73
C HIS A 191 -0.68 12.86 -2.75
N LYS A 192 -1.74 13.19 -2.01
CA LYS A 192 -1.83 14.34 -1.09
C LYS A 192 -0.67 14.42 -0.08
N PRO A 193 -0.29 13.37 0.67
CA PRO A 193 0.80 13.48 1.64
C PRO A 193 2.13 13.92 1.02
N ASN A 194 2.43 13.46 -0.20
CA ASN A 194 3.64 13.86 -0.93
C ASN A 194 3.56 15.33 -1.37
N LEU A 195 2.41 15.76 -1.88
CA LEU A 195 2.17 17.15 -2.27
C LEU A 195 2.22 18.10 -1.07
N GLU A 196 1.59 17.77 0.05
CA GLU A 196 1.62 18.58 1.28
C GLU A 196 3.05 18.75 1.81
N TYR A 197 3.85 17.68 1.77
CA TYR A 197 5.27 17.75 2.14
C TYR A 197 6.03 18.76 1.26
N ARG A 198 5.90 18.66 -0.07
CA ARG A 198 6.56 19.58 -1.02
C ARG A 198 6.13 21.03 -0.82
N ILE A 199 4.83 21.25 -0.64
CA ILE A 199 4.28 22.59 -0.35
C ILE A 199 4.89 23.13 0.95
N LYS A 200 5.03 22.29 1.98
CA LYS A 200 5.58 22.72 3.26
C LYS A 200 7.06 23.10 3.15
N GLU A 201 7.88 22.28 2.51
CA GLU A 201 9.33 22.41 2.47
C GLU A 201 9.86 23.47 1.49
N ALA A 202 9.12 23.79 0.43
CA ALA A 202 9.59 24.77 -0.57
C ALA A 202 9.77 26.17 0.04
N ASN A 203 10.90 26.83 -0.22
CA ASN A 203 11.23 28.13 0.38
C ASN A 203 10.71 29.32 -0.44
N ASN A 204 10.51 29.12 -1.74
CA ASN A 204 10.02 30.15 -2.65
C ASN A 204 9.15 29.56 -3.77
N ALA A 205 8.48 30.41 -4.54
CA ALA A 205 7.55 29.99 -5.58
C ALA A 205 8.25 29.24 -6.75
N ALA A 206 9.48 29.61 -7.09
CA ALA A 206 10.23 28.97 -8.17
C ALA A 206 10.60 27.53 -7.82
N GLU A 207 11.11 27.30 -6.60
CA GLU A 207 11.38 25.97 -6.06
C GLU A 207 10.10 25.12 -6.01
N LEU A 208 9.00 25.69 -5.51
CA LEU A 208 7.72 24.99 -5.43
C LEU A 208 7.18 24.59 -6.81
N LEU A 209 7.31 25.46 -7.81
CA LEU A 209 6.92 25.15 -9.19
C LEU A 209 7.76 24.00 -9.75
N GLN A 210 9.08 24.07 -9.62
CA GLN A 210 9.99 23.04 -10.10
C GLN A 210 9.71 21.68 -9.44
N GLU A 211 9.50 21.64 -8.13
CA GLU A 211 9.15 20.42 -7.41
C GLU A 211 7.81 19.84 -7.85
N THR A 212 6.82 20.71 -8.06
CA THR A 212 5.49 20.32 -8.54
C THR A 212 5.57 19.72 -9.94
N GLU A 213 6.22 20.41 -10.88
CA GLU A 213 6.40 19.91 -12.25
C GLU A 213 7.16 18.58 -12.28
N THR A 214 8.25 18.49 -11.52
CA THR A 214 9.02 17.23 -11.39
C THR A 214 8.13 16.09 -10.89
N TYR A 215 7.31 16.35 -9.87
CA TYR A 215 6.44 15.31 -9.31
C TYR A 215 5.40 14.81 -10.31
N PHE A 216 4.66 15.71 -10.95
CA PHE A 216 3.63 15.33 -11.91
C PHE A 216 4.19 14.75 -13.22
N ASP A 217 5.43 15.09 -13.58
CA ASP A 217 6.17 14.43 -14.66
C ASP A 217 6.45 12.96 -14.34
N THR A 218 6.85 12.63 -13.10
CA THR A 218 7.04 11.22 -12.70
C THR A 218 5.78 10.36 -12.77
N LEU A 219 4.60 11.01 -12.76
CA LEU A 219 3.30 10.36 -12.91
C LEU A 219 2.86 10.26 -14.38
N ASP A 220 3.67 10.77 -15.31
CA ASP A 220 3.36 10.88 -16.73
C ASP A 220 2.03 11.62 -16.98
N ILE A 221 1.74 12.67 -16.20
CA ILE A 221 0.47 13.42 -16.29
C ILE A 221 0.59 14.65 -17.20
N ILE A 222 1.78 15.26 -17.24
CA ILE A 222 2.01 16.54 -17.94
C ILE A 222 1.82 16.36 -19.45
N TYR A 223 2.46 15.34 -20.05
CA TYR A 223 2.54 15.17 -21.50
C TYR A 223 1.48 14.24 -22.10
N LYS A 224 0.74 13.49 -21.26
CA LYS A 224 -0.25 12.51 -21.72
C LYS A 224 -1.40 13.17 -22.48
N GLN A 225 -1.77 12.60 -23.63
CA GLN A 225 -2.88 13.10 -24.45
C GLN A 225 -4.23 12.81 -23.79
N SER A 226 -5.24 13.64 -24.07
CA SER A 226 -6.57 13.55 -23.44
C SER A 226 -7.23 12.17 -23.58
N LYS A 227 -7.05 11.52 -24.74
CA LYS A 227 -7.58 10.19 -25.07
C LYS A 227 -7.00 9.06 -24.21
N ASP A 228 -5.81 9.26 -23.64
CA ASP A 228 -5.07 8.26 -22.89
C ASP A 228 -5.23 8.44 -21.36
N LEU A 229 -5.98 9.47 -20.93
CA LEU A 229 -6.25 9.75 -19.51
C LEU A 229 -7.44 8.92 -19.01
N ASN A 230 -7.20 8.10 -17.99
CA ASN A 230 -8.29 7.55 -17.18
C ASN A 230 -8.89 8.64 -16.26
N GLU A 231 -9.97 8.33 -15.54
CA GLU A 231 -10.64 9.29 -14.66
C GLU A 231 -9.73 9.81 -13.53
N GLY A 232 -8.82 8.98 -13.02
CA GLY A 232 -7.84 9.38 -12.02
C GLY A 232 -6.79 10.35 -12.58
N ASP A 233 -6.28 10.06 -13.78
CA ASP A 233 -5.29 10.89 -14.47
C ASP A 233 -5.86 12.28 -14.80
N LYS A 234 -7.14 12.35 -15.22
CA LYS A 234 -7.85 13.62 -15.43
C LYS A 234 -7.87 14.47 -14.16
N LYS A 235 -8.19 13.88 -13.01
CA LYS A 235 -8.20 14.60 -11.71
C LYS A 235 -6.81 15.11 -11.34
N LEU A 236 -5.77 14.29 -11.52
CA LEU A 236 -4.38 14.70 -11.28
C LEU A 236 -3.97 15.84 -12.21
N LYS A 237 -4.37 15.80 -13.49
CA LYS A 237 -4.08 16.86 -14.46
C LYS A 237 -4.77 18.17 -14.11
N THR A 238 -6.04 18.13 -13.69
CA THR A 238 -6.75 19.31 -13.18
C THR A 238 -6.08 19.89 -11.94
N LEU A 239 -5.63 19.03 -11.02
CA LEU A 239 -4.90 19.46 -9.81
C LEU A 239 -3.57 20.13 -10.17
N TYR A 240 -2.79 19.53 -11.07
CA TYR A 240 -1.54 20.11 -11.58
C TYR A 240 -1.76 21.49 -12.19
N ASN A 241 -2.76 21.64 -13.07
CA ASN A 241 -3.06 22.92 -13.72
C ASN A 241 -3.44 24.01 -12.70
N PHE A 242 -4.21 23.65 -11.67
CA PHE A 242 -4.51 24.56 -10.57
C PHE A 242 -3.23 24.97 -9.83
N PHE A 243 -2.39 23.99 -9.45
CA PHE A 243 -1.15 24.25 -8.74
C PHE A 243 -0.24 25.19 -9.53
N LYS A 244 0.00 24.88 -10.80
CA LYS A 244 0.81 25.69 -11.70
C LYS A 244 0.29 27.13 -11.78
N LYS A 245 -1.01 27.30 -12.00
CA LYS A 245 -1.64 28.62 -12.05
C LYS A 245 -1.46 29.39 -10.74
N THR A 246 -1.78 28.79 -9.59
CA THR A 246 -1.69 29.45 -8.28
C THR A 246 -0.25 29.79 -7.89
N ILE A 247 0.74 28.95 -8.25
CA ILE A 247 2.15 29.24 -7.97
C ILE A 247 2.67 30.39 -8.86
N GLN A 248 2.15 30.53 -10.07
CA GLN A 248 2.54 31.56 -11.05
C GLN A 248 1.73 32.85 -10.91
N GLU A 249 0.81 32.96 -9.93
CA GLU A 249 0.03 34.18 -9.72
C GLU A 249 0.94 35.35 -9.27
N PRO A 250 0.95 36.48 -10.01
CA PRO A 250 1.79 37.62 -9.67
C PRO A 250 1.40 38.26 -8.33
N ASN A 251 2.37 38.86 -7.63
CA ASN A 251 2.19 39.63 -6.39
C ASN A 251 1.58 38.87 -5.20
N THR A 252 1.72 37.54 -5.15
CA THR A 252 1.24 36.71 -4.04
C THR A 252 2.40 36.20 -3.19
N THR A 253 2.31 36.30 -1.86
CA THR A 253 3.36 35.76 -0.98
C THR A 253 3.34 34.23 -0.97
N ILE A 254 4.51 33.61 -0.73
CA ILE A 254 4.64 32.15 -0.72
C ILE A 254 3.72 31.50 0.33
N GLU A 255 3.49 32.15 1.48
CA GLU A 255 2.57 31.66 2.52
C GLU A 255 1.13 31.61 2.02
N VAL A 256 0.72 32.59 1.20
CA VAL A 256 -0.63 32.61 0.60
C VAL A 256 -0.76 31.53 -0.45
N VAL A 257 0.25 31.38 -1.32
CA VAL A 257 0.30 30.26 -2.29
C VAL A 257 0.19 28.93 -1.56
N LYS A 258 1.04 28.66 -0.57
CA LYS A 258 1.03 27.42 0.21
C LYS A 258 -0.36 27.15 0.82
N ARG A 259 -0.98 28.15 1.44
CA ARG A 259 -2.33 28.02 2.02
C ARG A 259 -3.37 27.64 0.96
N ASN A 260 -3.39 28.32 -0.18
CA ASN A 260 -4.34 28.07 -1.26
C ASN A 260 -4.18 26.64 -1.83
N LEU A 261 -2.94 26.16 -1.97
CA LEU A 261 -2.67 24.80 -2.42
C LEU A 261 -3.13 23.75 -1.40
N ILE A 262 -2.86 23.97 -0.10
CA ILE A 262 -3.31 23.08 0.98
C ILE A 262 -4.84 23.07 1.06
N GLU A 263 -5.50 24.22 0.93
CA GLU A 263 -6.96 24.30 0.87
C GLU A 263 -7.50 23.53 -0.33
N ARG A 264 -6.89 23.68 -1.51
CA ARG A 264 -7.26 22.92 -2.72
C ARG A 264 -7.18 21.41 -2.49
N LEU A 265 -6.13 20.92 -1.83
CA LEU A 265 -5.93 19.50 -1.52
C LEU A 265 -6.95 18.97 -0.52
N ASN A 266 -7.37 19.82 0.42
CA ASN A 266 -8.32 19.48 1.49
C ASN A 266 -9.80 19.64 1.09
N ARG A 267 -10.10 20.00 -0.17
CA ARG A 267 -11.49 20.08 -0.64
C ARG A 267 -12.18 18.72 -0.60
N LYS A 268 -13.47 18.75 -0.25
CA LYS A 268 -14.33 17.57 -0.15
C LYS A 268 -14.37 16.72 -1.43
N GLU A 269 -14.29 17.35 -2.59
CA GLU A 269 -14.33 16.71 -3.92
C GLU A 269 -13.12 15.78 -4.19
N ASN A 270 -12.04 15.95 -3.43
CA ASN A 270 -10.83 15.13 -3.52
C ASN A 270 -10.90 13.88 -2.63
N LEU A 271 -11.95 13.75 -1.82
CA LEU A 271 -12.14 12.65 -0.88
C LEU A 271 -13.06 11.59 -1.50
N GLY A 272 -12.80 10.31 -1.21
CA GLY A 272 -13.75 9.25 -1.54
C GLY A 272 -15.07 9.41 -0.78
N LYS A 273 -16.18 8.86 -1.30
CA LYS A 273 -17.56 9.06 -0.80
C LYS A 273 -17.74 8.94 0.72
N VAL A 274 -17.06 7.98 1.35
CA VAL A 274 -17.13 7.78 2.80
C VAL A 274 -16.52 8.95 3.55
N LYS A 275 -15.35 9.42 3.09
CA LYS A 275 -14.62 10.53 3.71
C LYS A 275 -15.25 11.88 3.42
N GLU A 276 -15.84 12.05 2.24
CA GLU A 276 -16.67 13.22 1.94
C GLU A 276 -17.82 13.34 2.95
N GLY A 277 -18.58 12.26 3.19
CA GLY A 277 -19.66 12.29 4.18
C GLY A 277 -19.18 12.47 5.62
N ILE A 278 -17.96 12.05 5.94
CA ILE A 278 -17.32 12.34 7.24
C ILE A 278 -16.98 13.83 7.34
N PHE A 279 -16.37 14.40 6.30
CA PHE A 279 -16.02 15.83 6.22
C PHE A 279 -17.27 16.70 6.41
N ASP A 280 -18.34 16.43 5.67
CA ASP A 280 -19.61 17.14 5.78
C ASP A 280 -20.21 17.06 7.20
N LEU A 281 -20.06 15.93 7.87
CA LEU A 281 -20.50 15.77 9.25
C LEU A 281 -19.64 16.59 10.21
N SER A 282 -18.31 16.53 10.06
CA SER A 282 -17.38 17.29 10.88
C SER A 282 -17.61 18.80 10.76
N GLU A 283 -17.93 19.31 9.57
CA GLU A 283 -18.31 20.72 9.37
C GLU A 283 -19.64 21.07 10.05
N LYS A 284 -20.63 20.16 10.02
CA LYS A 284 -21.90 20.37 10.75
C LYS A 284 -21.69 20.41 12.27
N ILE A 285 -20.82 19.56 12.81
CA ILE A 285 -20.48 19.54 14.24
C ILE A 285 -19.90 20.90 14.66
N LYS A 286 -18.94 21.43 13.88
CA LYS A 286 -18.35 22.75 14.11
C LYS A 286 -19.37 23.89 13.99
N LYS A 287 -20.19 23.87 12.93
CA LYS A 287 -21.22 24.89 12.68
C LYS A 287 -22.24 24.99 13.81
N GLU A 288 -22.60 23.86 14.40
CA GLU A 288 -23.51 23.80 15.55
C GLU A 288 -22.81 24.02 16.91
N ASN A 289 -21.53 24.43 16.89
CA ASN A 289 -20.68 24.69 18.05
C ASN A 289 -20.62 23.52 19.04
N CYS A 290 -20.62 22.29 18.52
CA CYS A 290 -20.50 21.06 19.31
C CYS A 290 -19.02 20.63 19.36
N LYS A 291 -18.52 20.30 20.56
CA LYS A 291 -17.17 19.78 20.78
C LYS A 291 -17.03 18.31 20.43
N THR A 292 -18.08 17.51 20.64
CA THR A 292 -18.05 16.06 20.41
C THR A 292 -19.17 15.59 19.47
N LEU A 293 -18.99 14.41 18.88
CA LEU A 293 -20.02 13.78 18.05
C LEU A 293 -21.28 13.43 18.85
N GLY A 294 -21.12 13.03 20.12
CA GLY A 294 -22.21 12.80 21.08
C GLY A 294 -23.10 14.03 21.27
N GLN A 295 -22.50 15.20 21.50
CA GLN A 295 -23.20 16.49 21.62
C GLN A 295 -24.06 16.79 20.38
N TYR A 296 -23.45 16.71 19.19
CA TYR A 296 -24.15 16.98 17.93
C TYR A 296 -25.30 16.00 17.67
N PHE A 297 -25.08 14.70 17.92
CA PHE A 297 -26.13 13.70 17.72
C PHE A 297 -27.25 13.81 18.75
N TYR A 298 -26.97 14.24 19.98
CA TYR A 298 -28.03 14.51 20.94
C TYR A 298 -28.88 15.71 20.50
N LYS A 299 -28.26 16.79 20.01
CA LYS A 299 -28.99 17.92 19.40
C LYS A 299 -29.88 17.48 18.23
N CYS A 300 -29.34 16.67 17.33
CA CYS A 300 -30.12 16.08 16.23
C CYS A 300 -31.30 15.25 16.74
N PHE A 301 -31.10 14.46 17.81
CA PHE A 301 -32.17 13.66 18.41
C PHE A 301 -33.29 14.53 18.97
N GLN A 302 -32.96 15.58 19.73
CA GLN A 302 -33.93 16.53 20.28
C GLN A 302 -34.74 17.24 19.18
N GLU A 303 -34.11 17.52 18.05
CA GLU A 303 -34.76 18.14 16.89
C GLU A 303 -35.56 17.15 16.03
N GLY A 304 -35.45 15.84 16.26
CA GLY A 304 -36.05 14.81 15.43
C GLY A 304 -35.33 14.59 14.09
N LYS A 305 -34.10 15.10 13.94
CA LYS A 305 -33.28 14.89 12.74
C LYS A 305 -32.77 13.46 12.67
N LYS A 306 -32.64 12.95 11.45
CA LYS A 306 -32.15 11.58 11.20
C LYS A 306 -30.64 11.48 11.46
N ILE A 307 -30.27 10.63 12.41
CA ILE A 307 -28.85 10.37 12.76
C ILE A 307 -28.28 9.14 12.03
N ARG A 308 -29.15 8.18 11.66
CA ARG A 308 -28.73 6.91 11.06
C ARG A 308 -28.43 7.07 9.57
N LYS A 309 -27.49 6.26 9.08
CA LYS A 309 -26.93 6.29 7.71
C LYS A 309 -25.93 7.42 7.44
N THR A 310 -25.49 8.14 8.47
CA THR A 310 -24.40 9.13 8.37
C THR A 310 -23.04 8.45 8.49
N TYR A 311 -22.10 8.79 7.60
CA TYR A 311 -20.71 8.35 7.73
C TYR A 311 -20.03 9.05 8.91
N THR A 312 -19.24 8.30 9.65
CA THR A 312 -18.56 8.78 10.86
C THR A 312 -17.14 8.23 10.89
N ALA A 313 -16.19 9.01 11.38
CA ALA A 313 -14.79 8.64 11.52
C ALA A 313 -14.50 8.01 12.88
N ARG A 314 -13.53 7.09 12.93
CA ARG A 314 -13.09 6.50 14.19
C ARG A 314 -12.23 7.48 14.98
N GLU A 315 -11.12 7.93 14.40
CA GLU A 315 -10.11 8.72 15.09
C GLU A 315 -10.66 10.11 15.44
N GLU A 316 -10.98 10.95 14.45
CA GLU A 316 -11.35 12.37 14.67
C GLU A 316 -12.72 12.62 15.33
N GLN A 317 -13.57 11.59 15.48
CA GLN A 317 -14.93 11.74 16.05
C GLN A 317 -15.15 10.85 17.26
N TYR A 318 -15.15 9.52 17.09
CA TYR A 318 -15.49 8.60 18.19
C TYR A 318 -14.38 8.46 19.24
N GLU A 319 -13.11 8.39 18.84
CA GLU A 319 -11.98 8.31 19.78
C GLU A 319 -11.76 9.65 20.49
N GLU A 320 -11.86 10.79 19.79
CA GLU A 320 -11.82 12.11 20.43
C GLU A 320 -12.98 12.33 21.42
N GLU A 321 -14.21 11.92 21.07
CA GLU A 321 -15.33 11.94 22.03
C GLU A 321 -15.06 11.04 23.25
N PHE A 322 -14.51 9.83 23.03
CA PHE A 322 -14.16 8.93 24.13
C PHE A 322 -13.11 9.54 25.07
N LYS A 323 -12.06 10.17 24.51
CA LYS A 323 -11.02 10.86 25.28
C LYS A 323 -11.62 12.02 26.09
N GLU A 324 -12.46 12.83 25.47
CA GLU A 324 -13.12 13.95 26.16
C GLU A 324 -14.02 13.46 27.29
N MET A 325 -14.81 12.40 27.07
CA MET A 325 -15.59 11.77 28.13
C MET A 325 -14.67 11.29 29.27
N CYS A 326 -13.62 10.53 28.96
CA CYS A 326 -12.68 10.04 29.98
C CYS A 326 -12.05 11.18 30.79
N LYS A 327 -11.64 12.27 30.11
CA LYS A 327 -11.10 13.46 30.76
C LYS A 327 -12.09 14.07 31.74
N VAL A 328 -13.34 14.29 31.34
CA VAL A 328 -14.39 14.86 32.20
C VAL A 328 -14.73 13.93 33.38
N GLN A 329 -14.72 12.61 33.15
CA GLN A 329 -14.95 11.63 34.22
C GLN A 329 -13.75 11.42 35.16
N GLY A 330 -12.57 11.96 34.83
CA GLY A 330 -11.34 11.82 35.62
C GLY A 330 -10.59 10.51 35.39
N PHE A 331 -10.78 9.85 34.25
CA PHE A 331 -10.04 8.63 33.87
C PHE A 331 -8.74 9.00 33.17
N ASN A 332 -7.61 8.66 33.79
CA ASN A 332 -6.27 8.85 33.21
C ASN A 332 -6.08 7.91 32.01
N GLU A 333 -5.48 8.40 30.91
CA GLU A 333 -5.17 7.62 29.71
C GLU A 333 -4.27 6.40 30.00
N ASP A 334 -3.40 6.52 31.01
CA ASP A 334 -2.56 5.42 31.45
C ASP A 334 -3.21 4.49 32.47
N GLY A 335 -4.39 4.87 32.97
CA GLY A 335 -5.16 4.10 33.94
C GLY A 335 -5.77 2.83 33.34
N GLU A 336 -6.04 1.87 34.21
CA GLU A 336 -6.62 0.57 33.84
C GLU A 336 -8.00 0.72 33.17
N ILE A 337 -8.88 1.56 33.72
CA ILE A 337 -10.23 1.81 33.18
C ILE A 337 -10.16 2.31 31.73
N TYR A 338 -9.32 3.31 31.46
CA TYR A 338 -9.16 3.85 30.12
C TYR A 338 -8.65 2.79 29.15
N LYS A 339 -7.58 2.08 29.51
CA LYS A 339 -6.97 1.04 28.67
C LYS A 339 -7.95 -0.09 28.39
N ASP A 340 -8.68 -0.58 29.39
CA ASP A 340 -9.68 -1.62 29.24
C ASP A 340 -10.81 -1.20 28.27
N LEU A 341 -11.39 -0.02 28.49
CA LEU A 341 -12.49 0.48 27.66
C LEU A 341 -12.02 0.81 26.24
N HIS A 342 -10.90 1.51 26.09
CA HIS A 342 -10.34 1.88 24.79
C HIS A 342 -10.03 0.62 23.96
N ASN A 343 -9.37 -0.37 24.56
CA ASN A 343 -9.08 -1.63 23.90
C ASN A 343 -10.37 -2.37 23.53
N ALA A 344 -11.33 -2.48 24.46
CA ALA A 344 -12.59 -3.16 24.17
C ALA A 344 -13.38 -2.48 23.04
N ILE A 345 -13.45 -1.15 23.02
CA ILE A 345 -14.24 -0.38 22.04
C ILE A 345 -13.52 -0.31 20.69
N PHE A 346 -12.24 0.07 20.65
CA PHE A 346 -11.57 0.47 19.41
C PHE A 346 -10.70 -0.64 18.78
N PHE A 347 -10.42 -1.73 19.50
CA PHE A 347 -9.56 -2.81 18.98
C PHE A 347 -10.03 -3.35 17.62
N GLN A 348 -9.12 -3.33 16.65
CA GLN A 348 -9.33 -3.90 15.33
C GLN A 348 -8.16 -4.80 14.97
N ARG A 349 -8.46 -6.04 14.54
CA ARG A 349 -7.41 -6.93 14.02
C ARG A 349 -6.74 -6.28 12.81
N LYS A 350 -5.40 -6.30 12.82
CA LYS A 350 -4.58 -5.89 11.67
C LYS A 350 -4.98 -6.66 10.42
N LEU A 351 -4.74 -6.07 9.25
CA LEU A 351 -4.94 -6.76 7.98
C LEU A 351 -4.07 -8.02 7.92
N LYS A 352 -4.59 -9.06 7.24
CA LYS A 352 -3.81 -10.28 7.04
C LYS A 352 -2.61 -9.99 6.15
N SER A 353 -1.46 -10.58 6.49
CA SER A 353 -0.29 -10.57 5.63
C SER A 353 -0.65 -11.16 4.26
N GLN A 354 -0.20 -10.48 3.19
CA GLN A 354 -0.35 -10.95 1.81
C GLN A 354 0.92 -11.64 1.30
N LYS A 355 1.93 -11.86 2.15
CA LYS A 355 3.22 -12.47 1.76
C LYS A 355 3.07 -13.85 1.11
N GLY A 356 2.05 -14.62 1.51
CA GLY A 356 1.77 -15.93 0.93
C GLY A 356 1.11 -15.90 -0.46
N LEU A 357 0.65 -14.73 -0.92
CA LEU A 357 0.11 -14.56 -2.27
C LEU A 357 1.18 -14.15 -3.29
N VAL A 358 2.40 -13.90 -2.84
CA VAL A 358 3.51 -13.58 -3.73
C VAL A 358 3.87 -14.82 -4.54
N GLY A 359 3.86 -14.68 -5.87
CA GLY A 359 4.21 -15.75 -6.78
C GLY A 359 5.63 -16.27 -6.56
N LYS A 360 5.90 -17.48 -7.08
CA LYS A 360 7.20 -18.15 -6.97
C LYS A 360 8.14 -17.74 -8.10
N CYS A 361 9.43 -17.80 -7.81
CA CYS A 361 10.49 -17.52 -8.78
C CYS A 361 10.54 -18.61 -9.85
N THR A 362 10.73 -18.20 -11.10
CA THR A 362 10.84 -19.12 -12.24
C THR A 362 12.06 -20.05 -12.14
N LEU A 363 13.20 -19.55 -11.63
CA LEU A 363 14.45 -20.31 -11.47
C LEU A 363 14.59 -21.04 -10.12
N GLU A 364 13.79 -20.62 -9.13
CA GLU A 364 13.86 -21.10 -7.74
C GLU A 364 12.43 -21.32 -7.22
N PRO A 365 11.73 -22.41 -7.61
CA PRO A 365 10.29 -22.57 -7.38
C PRO A 365 9.86 -22.52 -5.90
N ASN A 366 10.79 -22.82 -4.98
CA ASN A 366 10.53 -22.75 -3.54
C ASN A 366 10.57 -21.31 -2.98
N LYS A 367 11.22 -20.37 -3.68
CA LYS A 367 11.46 -19.00 -3.21
C LYS A 367 10.43 -18.01 -3.78
N PRO A 368 9.95 -17.04 -2.98
CA PRO A 368 9.07 -15.99 -3.48
C PRO A 368 9.82 -15.06 -4.44
N ARG A 369 9.07 -14.44 -5.35
CA ARG A 369 9.55 -13.38 -6.24
C ARG A 369 10.07 -12.17 -5.47
N CYS A 370 11.11 -11.53 -5.99
CA CYS A 370 11.72 -10.33 -5.44
C CYS A 370 10.82 -9.10 -5.69
N PRO A 371 10.61 -8.22 -4.72
CA PRO A 371 9.95 -6.93 -4.93
C PRO A 371 10.72 -6.04 -5.92
N ILE A 372 10.02 -5.35 -6.82
CA ILE A 372 10.69 -4.51 -7.85
C ILE A 372 11.37 -3.27 -7.28
N SER A 373 11.00 -2.87 -6.06
CA SER A 373 11.64 -1.78 -5.33
C SER A 373 12.87 -2.25 -4.56
N HIS A 374 13.23 -3.54 -4.63
CA HIS A 374 14.44 -4.02 -3.97
C HIS A 374 15.68 -3.47 -4.69
N PRO A 375 16.69 -2.92 -3.97
CA PRO A 375 17.93 -2.42 -4.54
C PRO A 375 18.60 -3.38 -5.55
N SER A 376 18.79 -4.65 -5.17
CA SER A 376 19.36 -5.67 -6.08
C SER A 376 18.53 -5.87 -7.36
N PHE A 377 17.20 -5.72 -7.31
CA PHE A 377 16.39 -5.82 -8.52
C PHE A 377 16.55 -4.59 -9.41
N GLU A 378 16.61 -3.38 -8.85
CA GLU A 378 16.88 -2.15 -9.62
C GLU A 378 18.25 -2.22 -10.31
N GLU A 379 19.26 -2.75 -9.60
CA GLU A 379 20.60 -3.01 -10.16
C GLU A 379 20.55 -4.05 -11.29
N PHE A 380 19.98 -5.22 -11.04
CA PHE A 380 19.79 -6.28 -12.04
C PHE A 380 19.09 -5.76 -13.30
N ARG A 381 17.99 -5.02 -13.15
CA ARG A 381 17.22 -4.47 -14.26
C ARG A 381 18.04 -3.46 -15.07
N THR A 382 18.87 -2.67 -14.40
CA THR A 382 19.72 -1.65 -15.04
C THR A 382 20.89 -2.27 -15.79
N LEU A 383 21.63 -3.19 -15.16
CA LEU A 383 22.72 -3.91 -15.82
C LEU A 383 22.21 -4.71 -17.03
N LYS A 384 21.06 -5.41 -16.87
CA LYS A 384 20.37 -6.08 -17.97
C LYS A 384 20.07 -5.12 -19.13
N PHE A 385 19.59 -3.90 -18.83
CA PHE A 385 19.29 -2.92 -19.87
C PHE A 385 20.57 -2.46 -20.58
N ILE A 386 21.60 -2.07 -19.81
CA ILE A 386 22.87 -1.57 -20.32
C ILE A 386 23.58 -2.60 -21.21
N ASN A 387 23.67 -3.86 -20.77
CA ASN A 387 24.34 -4.92 -21.53
C ASN A 387 23.61 -5.28 -22.84
N ASN A 388 22.33 -4.93 -22.96
CA ASN A 388 21.56 -5.12 -24.19
C ASN A 388 21.60 -3.91 -25.14
N ILE A 389 22.25 -2.81 -24.75
CA ILE A 389 22.47 -1.67 -25.66
C ILE A 389 23.49 -2.08 -26.71
N LYS A 390 23.06 -2.02 -27.97
CA LYS A 390 23.91 -2.18 -29.14
C LYS A 390 23.96 -0.85 -29.88
N MET A 391 25.14 -0.50 -30.35
CA MET A 391 25.34 0.64 -31.23
C MET A 391 25.95 0.20 -32.55
N LYS A 392 25.69 0.98 -33.61
CA LYS A 392 26.26 0.79 -34.93
C LYS A 392 27.54 1.64 -35.07
N VAL A 393 28.68 0.99 -35.27
CA VAL A 393 29.99 1.60 -35.57
C VAL A 393 30.50 0.95 -36.84
N ASP A 394 30.92 1.74 -37.83
CA ASP A 394 31.42 1.25 -39.13
C ASP A 394 30.49 0.22 -39.81
N ASN A 395 29.18 0.49 -39.73
CA ASN A 395 28.10 -0.39 -40.19
C ASN A 395 27.93 -1.74 -39.47
N GLU A 396 28.69 -2.02 -38.43
CA GLU A 396 28.55 -3.22 -37.60
C GLU A 396 27.90 -2.94 -36.24
N TRP A 397 27.13 -3.90 -35.74
CA TRP A 397 26.51 -3.82 -34.42
C TRP A 397 27.46 -4.35 -33.35
N ARG A 398 27.85 -3.48 -32.42
CA ARG A 398 28.60 -3.88 -31.22
C ARG A 398 27.87 -3.50 -29.94
N VAL A 399 28.19 -4.20 -28.85
CA VAL A 399 27.77 -3.80 -27.50
C VAL A 399 28.58 -2.60 -27.02
N LEU A 400 28.10 -1.94 -25.98
CA LEU A 400 28.84 -0.86 -25.33
C LEU A 400 30.13 -1.39 -24.69
N ASN A 401 31.21 -0.62 -24.80
CA ASN A 401 32.43 -0.87 -24.06
C ASN A 401 32.32 -0.33 -22.62
N GLU A 402 33.33 -0.60 -21.82
CA GLU A 402 33.34 -0.30 -20.39
C GLU A 402 33.34 1.21 -20.08
N GLU A 403 34.00 2.02 -20.90
CA GLU A 403 33.99 3.48 -20.73
C GLU A 403 32.63 4.09 -21.06
N GLU A 404 31.99 3.59 -22.11
CA GLU A 404 30.65 4.01 -22.53
C GLU A 404 29.60 3.65 -21.49
N LYS A 405 29.65 2.43 -20.93
CA LYS A 405 28.80 2.01 -19.81
C LYS A 405 29.00 2.91 -18.58
N LYS A 406 30.26 3.23 -18.25
CA LYS A 406 30.61 4.12 -17.12
C LYS A 406 30.01 5.52 -17.29
N LYS A 407 30.07 6.08 -18.50
CA LYS A 407 29.51 7.42 -18.81
C LYS A 407 28.02 7.51 -18.49
N ILE A 408 27.24 6.47 -18.77
CA ILE A 408 25.78 6.52 -18.67
C ILE A 408 25.22 6.05 -17.33
N TRP A 409 26.02 5.35 -16.50
CA TRP A 409 25.59 4.73 -15.26
C TRP A 409 24.90 5.72 -14.30
N HIS A 410 25.48 6.91 -14.11
CA HIS A 410 24.96 7.92 -13.19
C HIS A 410 23.53 8.38 -13.52
N LYS A 411 23.10 8.30 -14.79
CA LYS A 411 21.75 8.72 -15.21
C LYS A 411 20.63 7.87 -14.62
N PHE A 412 20.92 6.64 -14.23
CA PHE A 412 19.93 5.75 -13.61
C PHE A 412 19.64 6.15 -12.16
N PHE A 413 20.50 6.93 -11.50
CA PHE A 413 20.40 7.27 -10.07
C PHE A 413 19.84 8.68 -9.81
N ARG A 414 18.97 9.17 -10.69
CA ARG A 414 18.37 10.51 -10.56
C ARG A 414 17.10 10.45 -9.72
N LYS A 415 17.05 11.26 -8.65
CA LYS A 415 15.89 11.38 -7.76
C LYS A 415 14.67 12.01 -8.46
N SER A 416 14.92 12.98 -9.34
CA SER A 416 13.88 13.76 -10.02
C SER A 416 13.21 13.01 -11.17
N LYS A 417 13.87 11.99 -11.75
CA LYS A 417 13.40 11.28 -12.95
C LYS A 417 13.40 9.78 -12.73
N ALA A 418 12.23 9.23 -12.36
CA ALA A 418 12.03 7.78 -12.26
C ALA A 418 12.10 7.08 -13.63
N HIS A 419 11.75 7.81 -14.69
CA HIS A 419 11.80 7.38 -16.09
C HIS A 419 12.41 8.50 -16.93
N PHE A 420 13.10 8.16 -18.03
CA PHE A 420 13.68 9.12 -18.97
C PHE A 420 13.83 8.52 -20.36
N ASP A 421 13.95 9.37 -21.38
CA ASP A 421 14.10 8.93 -22.76
C ASP A 421 15.51 8.41 -23.06
N PHE A 422 15.60 7.34 -23.85
CA PHE A 422 16.88 6.76 -24.28
C PHE A 422 17.78 7.77 -25.01
N LYS A 423 17.22 8.80 -25.64
CA LYS A 423 17.99 9.90 -26.26
C LYS A 423 18.99 10.56 -25.31
N GLU A 424 18.72 10.58 -24.01
CA GLU A 424 19.66 11.12 -23.01
C GLU A 424 20.90 10.23 -22.84
N ILE A 425 20.77 8.91 -22.99
CA ILE A 425 21.89 7.96 -23.01
C ILE A 425 22.65 8.09 -24.33
N ALA A 426 21.92 8.13 -25.44
CA ALA A 426 22.52 8.17 -26.77
C ALA A 426 23.44 9.40 -26.97
N LYS A 427 23.03 10.58 -26.48
CA LYS A 427 23.81 11.82 -26.53
C LYS A 427 25.13 11.76 -25.73
N ASP A 428 25.17 11.03 -24.62
CA ASP A 428 26.38 10.90 -23.80
C ASP A 428 27.39 9.90 -24.38
N ILE A 429 26.89 8.92 -25.15
CA ILE A 429 27.71 7.91 -25.81
C ILE A 429 28.27 8.45 -27.12
N ARG A 430 27.45 9.14 -27.93
CA ARG A 430 27.81 9.69 -29.24
C ARG A 430 27.52 11.18 -29.35
N SER A 431 28.55 11.95 -29.65
CA SER A 431 28.47 13.40 -29.87
C SER A 431 27.72 13.77 -31.15
N ASP A 432 27.71 12.90 -32.16
CA ASP A 432 27.05 13.11 -33.44
C ASP A 432 25.60 12.56 -33.50
N TYR A 433 25.05 12.19 -32.34
CA TYR A 433 23.66 11.76 -32.23
C TYR A 433 22.70 12.93 -32.58
N PRO A 434 21.83 12.78 -33.60
CA PRO A 434 20.98 13.87 -34.07
C PRO A 434 19.96 14.28 -33.00
N VAL A 435 19.83 15.59 -32.79
CA VAL A 435 18.82 16.16 -31.90
C VAL A 435 17.55 16.41 -32.72
N CYS A 436 16.60 15.49 -32.67
CA CYS A 436 15.26 15.74 -33.24
C CYS A 436 14.53 16.78 -32.38
N GLU A 437 14.06 17.87 -32.98
CA GLU A 437 13.36 18.95 -32.28
C GLU A 437 11.92 18.58 -31.90
N LYS A 438 11.30 17.57 -32.53
CA LYS A 438 9.94 17.09 -32.23
C LYS A 438 9.87 15.57 -32.00
N PRO A 439 8.95 15.07 -31.13
CA PRO A 439 8.81 13.64 -30.82
C PRO A 439 8.30 12.76 -31.97
N THR A 440 7.73 13.37 -33.01
CA THR A 440 7.06 12.71 -34.15
C THR A 440 7.97 12.49 -35.35
N ASP A 441 9.18 13.05 -35.33
CA ASP A 441 10.11 12.94 -36.44
C ASP A 441 10.88 11.62 -36.28
N GLU A 442 10.54 10.62 -37.11
CA GLU A 442 11.31 9.39 -37.21
C GLU A 442 12.77 9.75 -37.54
N PRO A 443 13.77 9.23 -36.81
CA PRO A 443 15.16 9.46 -37.17
C PRO A 443 15.37 8.95 -38.60
N ASP A 444 16.01 9.78 -39.44
CA ASP A 444 16.39 9.48 -40.82
C ASP A 444 16.76 7.98 -40.97
N PRO A 445 16.13 7.23 -41.89
CA PRO A 445 16.42 5.81 -42.16
C PRO A 445 17.92 5.50 -42.33
N LYS A 446 18.74 6.50 -42.66
CA LYS A 446 20.20 6.39 -42.79
C LYS A 446 20.99 6.41 -41.48
N LYS A 447 20.39 6.74 -40.33
CA LYS A 447 21.12 7.03 -39.06
C LYS A 447 20.77 6.11 -37.87
N ASN A 448 20.29 4.88 -38.09
CA ASN A 448 20.02 3.87 -37.04
C ASN A 448 21.27 3.52 -36.19
N PHE A 449 21.62 4.38 -35.23
CA PHE A 449 22.84 4.28 -34.43
C PHE A 449 22.73 3.32 -33.25
N PHE A 450 21.52 3.06 -32.75
CA PHE A 450 21.28 2.21 -31.59
C PHE A 450 20.12 1.24 -31.86
N ASN A 451 20.08 0.12 -31.15
CA ASN A 451 18.98 -0.84 -31.21
C ASN A 451 17.71 -0.39 -30.46
N TYR A 452 17.74 0.80 -29.84
CA TYR A 452 16.61 1.44 -29.15
C TYR A 452 16.21 2.73 -29.85
N LYS A 453 14.89 3.00 -29.91
CA LYS A 453 14.38 4.30 -30.36
C LYS A 453 14.74 5.39 -29.35
N GLY A 454 14.97 6.63 -29.81
CA GLY A 454 15.33 7.74 -28.92
C GLY A 454 14.27 8.07 -27.85
N ASN A 455 12.98 7.86 -28.16
CA ASN A 455 11.86 8.02 -27.24
C ASN A 455 11.53 6.75 -26.44
N ALA A 456 12.36 5.70 -26.52
CA ALA A 456 12.16 4.52 -25.71
C ALA A 456 12.35 4.88 -24.23
N THR A 457 11.38 4.50 -23.39
CA THR A 457 11.40 4.79 -21.96
C THR A 457 12.44 3.93 -21.25
N VAL A 458 13.38 4.58 -20.59
CA VAL A 458 14.37 3.97 -19.71
C VAL A 458 13.91 4.18 -18.27
N THR A 459 13.92 3.11 -17.47
CA THR A 459 13.52 3.17 -16.06
C THR A 459 14.76 3.36 -15.17
N GLY A 460 14.76 4.40 -14.35
CA GLY A 460 15.79 4.68 -13.35
C GLY A 460 15.63 3.86 -12.07
N CYS A 461 16.61 3.95 -11.18
CA CYS A 461 16.68 3.23 -9.91
C CYS A 461 16.18 4.12 -8.77
N GLN A 462 14.87 4.36 -8.71
CA GLN A 462 14.31 5.33 -7.76
C GLN A 462 14.59 4.98 -6.30
N THR A 463 14.55 3.69 -5.95
CA THR A 463 14.80 3.24 -4.57
C THR A 463 16.26 3.46 -4.20
N LEU A 464 17.18 3.09 -5.07
CA LEU A 464 18.61 3.34 -4.90
C LEU A 464 18.89 4.85 -4.83
N SER A 465 18.42 5.67 -5.78
CA SER A 465 18.59 7.14 -5.77
C SER A 465 18.16 7.76 -4.45
N TYR A 466 17.04 7.28 -3.90
CA TYR A 466 16.53 7.75 -2.62
C TYR A 466 17.42 7.35 -1.45
N LEU A 467 17.76 6.06 -1.36
CA LEU A 467 18.59 5.56 -0.26
C LEU A 467 19.95 6.23 -0.28
N MET A 468 20.51 6.44 -1.47
CA MET A 468 21.73 7.20 -1.59
C MET A 468 21.55 8.66 -1.10
N ASP A 469 20.51 9.38 -1.52
CA ASP A 469 20.23 10.77 -1.06
C ASP A 469 20.00 10.87 0.46
N LEU A 470 19.38 9.86 1.06
CA LEU A 470 19.09 9.84 2.50
C LEU A 470 20.37 9.84 3.35
N PHE A 471 21.43 9.22 2.87
CA PHE A 471 22.57 8.86 3.71
C PHE A 471 23.93 9.32 3.16
N GLY A 472 23.99 9.98 2.00
CA GLY A 472 25.18 10.71 1.53
C GLY A 472 25.52 10.50 0.06
N LYS A 473 26.08 11.54 -0.57
CA LYS A 473 26.33 11.64 -2.03
C LYS A 473 27.77 11.37 -2.48
N ASP A 474 28.63 10.72 -1.67
CA ASP A 474 30.01 10.41 -2.09
C ASP A 474 30.03 9.27 -3.14
N TRP A 475 29.45 9.53 -4.32
CA TRP A 475 29.23 8.58 -5.41
C TRP A 475 30.28 8.71 -6.53
N GLU A 476 31.07 9.77 -6.51
CA GLU A 476 32.05 10.05 -7.57
C GLU A 476 33.31 9.17 -7.44
N GLN A 477 33.59 8.61 -6.26
CA GLN A 477 34.86 7.95 -5.94
C GLN A 477 34.87 6.42 -6.04
N THR A 478 33.74 5.72 -6.26
CA THR A 478 33.67 4.25 -6.26
C THR A 478 33.71 3.64 -7.68
N ASN A 479 34.24 2.42 -7.83
CA ASN A 479 34.39 1.71 -9.11
C ASN A 479 33.02 1.32 -9.71
N TRP A 480 32.71 1.74 -10.94
CA TRP A 480 31.39 1.55 -11.56
C TRP A 480 30.97 0.10 -11.80
N LYS A 481 31.93 -0.84 -11.89
CA LYS A 481 31.65 -2.29 -11.99
C LYS A 481 31.27 -2.92 -10.66
N THR A 482 31.77 -2.41 -9.55
CA THR A 482 31.42 -2.90 -8.21
C THR A 482 30.22 -2.17 -7.62
N ARG A 483 29.88 -0.97 -8.15
CA ARG A 483 28.78 -0.08 -7.74
C ARG A 483 27.45 -0.80 -7.60
N SER A 484 27.29 -1.39 -6.44
CA SER A 484 26.17 -2.20 -6.06
C SER A 484 25.45 -1.58 -4.88
N TRP A 485 24.29 -2.15 -4.54
CA TRP A 485 23.71 -1.91 -3.23
C TRP A 485 24.71 -2.15 -2.08
N GLN A 486 25.72 -3.01 -2.27
CA GLN A 486 26.75 -3.33 -1.26
C GLN A 486 27.75 -2.15 -1.10
N ASP A 487 28.20 -1.53 -2.18
CA ASP A 487 29.16 -0.41 -2.15
C ASP A 487 28.58 0.85 -1.49
N ILE A 488 27.26 1.09 -1.63
CA ILE A 488 26.57 2.18 -0.92
C ILE A 488 26.70 1.99 0.60
N LEU A 489 26.69 0.74 1.07
CA LEU A 489 26.76 0.41 2.49
C LEU A 489 28.19 0.48 3.02
N GLU A 490 29.19 0.23 2.17
CA GLU A 490 30.62 0.33 2.54
C GLU A 490 31.14 1.77 2.61
N ASN A 491 30.33 2.75 2.20
CA ASN A 491 30.66 4.18 2.32
C ASN A 491 31.08 4.53 3.77
N PRO A 492 32.24 5.19 3.99
CA PRO A 492 32.75 5.51 5.33
C PRO A 492 31.78 6.33 6.19
N ALA A 493 30.97 7.21 5.58
CA ALA A 493 29.94 7.98 6.28
C ALA A 493 28.82 7.07 6.84
N TRP A 494 28.53 5.96 6.15
CA TRP A 494 27.56 4.95 6.59
C TRP A 494 28.15 4.01 7.65
N LYS A 495 29.34 3.46 7.40
CA LYS A 495 29.98 2.46 8.27
C LYS A 495 30.16 2.98 9.71
N LYS A 496 30.66 4.21 9.86
CA LYS A 496 31.12 4.79 11.14
C LYS A 496 30.00 5.21 12.11
N ASN A 497 28.84 5.67 11.64
CA ASN A 497 27.83 6.31 12.51
C ASN A 497 26.51 5.52 12.68
N LEU A 498 26.10 4.72 11.69
CA LEU A 498 24.76 4.10 11.65
C LEU A 498 24.81 2.57 11.71
N PHE A 499 25.80 1.96 11.06
CA PHE A 499 25.89 0.52 10.83
C PHE A 499 26.64 -0.23 11.93
N GLU A 500 27.73 0.31 12.48
CA GLU A 500 28.48 -0.32 13.58
C GLU A 500 27.62 -0.63 14.83
N LYS A 501 26.58 0.17 15.12
CA LYS A 501 25.62 -0.11 16.21
C LYS A 501 24.62 -1.23 15.87
N CYS A 502 24.28 -1.40 14.59
CA CYS A 502 23.29 -2.39 14.13
C CYS A 502 23.89 -3.76 13.87
N MET A 503 25.17 -3.83 13.46
CA MET A 503 25.92 -5.08 13.22
C MET A 503 26.12 -5.91 14.49
N LYS A 504 26.09 -5.26 15.67
CA LYS A 504 26.16 -5.92 16.99
C LYS A 504 24.87 -6.65 17.39
N LYS A 505 23.82 -6.63 16.54
CA LYS A 505 22.55 -7.30 16.83
C LYS A 505 22.61 -8.75 16.38
N GLU A 506 22.20 -9.65 17.27
CA GLU A 506 22.09 -11.09 17.02
C GLU A 506 21.03 -11.40 15.95
N ILE A 507 21.37 -12.30 15.04
CA ILE A 507 20.41 -13.01 14.19
C ILE A 507 19.90 -14.20 14.99
N LYS A 508 18.57 -14.29 15.12
CA LYS A 508 17.91 -15.42 15.79
C LYS A 508 17.16 -16.29 14.80
N SER A 509 17.28 -17.60 14.96
CA SER A 509 16.48 -18.59 14.25
C SER A 509 14.99 -18.28 14.42
N ARG A 510 14.24 -18.25 13.31
CA ARG A 510 12.79 -18.01 13.39
C ARG A 510 12.07 -19.09 14.17
N THR A 511 12.56 -20.33 14.07
CA THR A 511 11.98 -21.55 14.64
C THR A 511 12.45 -21.78 16.07
N THR A 512 13.78 -21.81 16.31
CA THR A 512 14.36 -22.17 17.60
C THR A 512 14.65 -20.98 18.51
N LYS A 513 14.60 -19.74 17.99
CA LYS A 513 14.96 -18.48 18.68
C LYS A 513 16.43 -18.38 19.13
N GLU A 514 17.24 -19.40 18.89
CA GLU A 514 18.67 -19.41 19.16
C GLU A 514 19.42 -18.42 18.28
N VAL A 515 20.53 -17.91 18.80
CA VAL A 515 21.45 -17.03 18.06
C VAL A 515 22.19 -17.86 17.02
N ILE A 516 22.01 -17.51 15.75
CA ILE A 516 22.63 -18.19 14.61
C ILE A 516 23.79 -17.37 14.00
N GLY A 517 24.03 -16.15 14.51
CA GLY A 517 25.11 -15.28 14.06
C GLY A 517 24.84 -13.82 14.41
N MET A 518 25.70 -12.93 13.91
CA MET A 518 25.53 -11.49 13.99
C MET A 518 25.06 -10.93 12.65
N LYS A 519 24.36 -9.80 12.66
CA LYS A 519 23.93 -9.15 11.42
C LYS A 519 25.13 -8.65 10.64
N ASP A 520 25.18 -9.01 9.36
CA ASP A 520 26.07 -8.41 8.39
C ASP A 520 25.45 -7.16 7.74
N ILE A 521 26.24 -6.49 6.91
CA ILE A 521 25.88 -5.21 6.32
C ILE A 521 24.67 -5.35 5.38
N GLU A 522 24.61 -6.46 4.65
CA GLU A 522 23.51 -6.81 3.75
C GLU A 522 22.20 -7.03 4.51
N THR A 523 22.26 -7.71 5.66
CA THR A 523 21.09 -7.94 6.52
C THR A 523 20.54 -6.63 7.05
N VAL A 524 21.40 -5.73 7.55
CA VAL A 524 20.98 -4.41 8.05
C VAL A 524 20.32 -3.59 6.94
N ALA A 525 20.92 -3.59 5.76
CA ALA A 525 20.40 -2.90 4.59
C ALA A 525 19.02 -3.42 4.16
N ASN A 526 18.85 -4.74 4.18
CA ASN A 526 17.56 -5.38 3.94
C ASN A 526 16.51 -5.01 4.99
N ASP A 527 16.89 -4.83 6.26
CA ASP A 527 15.96 -4.36 7.29
C ASP A 527 15.48 -2.93 7.05
N VAL A 528 16.38 -2.03 6.63
CA VAL A 528 16.05 -0.65 6.27
C VAL A 528 15.07 -0.63 5.11
N TRP A 529 15.37 -1.39 4.05
CA TRP A 529 14.46 -1.54 2.91
C TRP A 529 13.11 -2.15 3.34
N HIS A 530 13.12 -3.19 4.16
CA HIS A 530 11.91 -3.82 4.67
C HIS A 530 11.04 -2.87 5.50
N ALA A 531 11.64 -1.99 6.30
CA ALA A 531 10.91 -0.99 7.06
C ALA A 531 10.14 -0.04 6.12
N LEU A 532 10.83 0.51 5.11
CA LEU A 532 10.23 1.36 4.06
C LEU A 532 9.14 0.62 3.28
N PHE A 533 9.34 -0.67 3.01
CA PHE A 533 8.39 -1.46 2.23
C PHE A 533 7.14 -1.84 3.03
N ILE A 534 7.26 -2.15 4.32
CA ILE A 534 6.20 -2.75 5.15
C ILE A 534 5.40 -1.70 5.93
N TYR A 535 6.03 -0.66 6.47
CA TYR A 535 5.32 0.31 7.30
C TYR A 535 4.49 1.26 6.42
N ASP A 536 3.20 1.36 6.75
CA ASP A 536 2.25 2.25 6.07
C ASP A 536 2.13 3.62 6.76
N LYS A 537 2.59 3.75 8.02
CA LYS A 537 2.47 4.99 8.82
C LYS A 537 3.84 5.64 8.99
N GLU A 538 3.93 6.92 8.66
CA GLU A 538 5.13 7.77 8.84
C GLU A 538 5.67 7.71 10.27
N SER A 539 4.80 7.78 11.28
CA SER A 539 5.22 7.70 12.69
C SER A 539 5.93 6.40 13.06
N ASN A 540 5.61 5.28 12.40
CA ASN A 540 6.31 4.01 12.61
C ASN A 540 7.67 4.00 11.92
N LEU A 541 7.79 4.60 10.73
CA LEU A 541 9.06 4.77 10.03
C LEU A 541 10.01 5.68 10.82
N TYR A 542 9.48 6.79 11.33
CA TYR A 542 10.23 7.72 12.18
C TYR A 542 10.76 7.01 13.45
N LYS A 543 9.88 6.29 14.16
CA LYS A 543 10.27 5.49 15.33
C LYS A 543 11.27 4.40 14.98
N PHE A 544 11.13 3.77 13.81
CA PHE A 544 12.11 2.79 13.34
C PHE A 544 13.48 3.43 13.10
N ALA A 545 13.56 4.57 12.41
CA ALA A 545 14.82 5.26 12.18
C ALA A 545 15.51 5.64 13.51
N LYS A 546 14.74 6.17 14.45
CA LYS A 546 15.22 6.52 15.80
C LYS A 546 15.73 5.31 16.59
N ASN A 547 14.90 4.28 16.70
CA ASN A 547 15.17 3.16 17.61
C ASN A 547 16.09 2.09 16.99
N TYR A 548 16.00 1.89 15.68
CA TYR A 548 16.75 0.82 15.01
C TYR A 548 18.19 1.21 14.82
N PHE A 549 18.47 2.41 14.32
CA PHE A 549 19.80 2.83 13.93
C PHE A 549 20.23 4.20 14.51
N GLY A 550 19.46 4.76 15.45
CA GLY A 550 19.88 5.93 16.21
C GLY A 550 19.88 7.25 15.44
N ALA A 551 19.03 7.38 14.42
CA ALA A 551 18.96 8.56 13.55
C ALA A 551 18.74 9.86 14.35
N ASP A 552 19.33 10.97 13.90
CA ASP A 552 18.92 12.29 14.35
C ASP A 552 17.50 12.65 13.85
N ASN A 553 16.95 13.80 14.27
CA ASN A 553 15.59 14.18 13.88
C ASN A 553 15.47 14.47 12.37
N ILE A 554 16.53 14.98 11.74
CA ILE A 554 16.54 15.38 10.33
C ILE A 554 16.48 14.12 9.46
N VAL A 555 17.36 13.16 9.72
CA VAL A 555 17.40 11.87 9.02
C VAL A 555 16.13 11.06 9.29
N ALA A 556 15.62 11.06 10.54
CA ALA A 556 14.38 10.35 10.85
C ALA A 556 13.16 10.92 10.11
N ASN A 557 13.05 12.25 10.00
CA ASN A 557 12.00 12.92 9.22
C ASN A 557 12.16 12.63 7.72
N LYS A 558 13.40 12.67 7.19
CA LYS A 558 13.67 12.35 5.78
C LYS A 558 13.39 10.88 5.46
N PHE A 559 13.67 9.96 6.39
CA PHE A 559 13.37 8.53 6.26
C PHE A 559 11.87 8.25 6.30
N SER A 560 11.14 8.99 7.13
CA SER A 560 9.70 8.81 7.31
C SER A 560 8.86 9.56 6.28
N SER A 561 9.49 10.37 5.42
CA SER A 561 8.81 11.26 4.50
C SER A 561 7.81 10.51 3.59
N PRO A 562 6.60 11.05 3.40
CA PRO A 562 5.58 10.46 2.54
C PRO A 562 5.99 10.46 1.06
N THR A 563 7.08 11.15 0.71
CA THR A 563 7.64 11.12 -0.65
C THR A 563 8.19 9.75 -1.04
N ILE A 564 8.46 8.89 -0.06
CA ILE A 564 9.12 7.60 -0.26
C ILE A 564 8.06 6.51 -0.20
N GLN A 565 7.42 6.27 -1.33
CA GLN A 565 6.52 5.14 -1.50
C GLN A 565 7.15 4.12 -2.44
N LEU A 566 7.69 3.06 -1.86
CA LEU A 566 8.23 1.95 -2.62
C LEU A 566 7.11 1.25 -3.41
N LYS A 567 7.36 1.00 -4.71
CA LYS A 567 6.43 0.21 -5.53
C LYS A 567 6.27 -1.19 -4.94
N ARG A 568 5.02 -1.63 -4.76
CA ARG A 568 4.64 -2.93 -4.17
C ARG A 568 4.31 -3.99 -5.24
N GLU A 569 5.16 -4.07 -6.24
CA GLU A 569 5.09 -5.07 -7.32
C GLU A 569 6.28 -6.04 -7.20
N TYR A 570 6.25 -7.12 -7.96
CA TYR A 570 7.22 -8.22 -7.86
C TYR A 570 7.76 -8.61 -9.23
N ALA A 571 9.06 -8.90 -9.28
CA ALA A 571 9.80 -9.41 -10.42
C ALA A 571 9.45 -10.87 -10.74
N SER A 572 9.99 -11.42 -11.82
CA SER A 572 9.85 -12.85 -12.15
C SER A 572 10.81 -13.75 -11.34
N PHE A 573 11.92 -13.19 -10.86
CA PHE A 573 12.97 -13.91 -10.13
C PHE A 573 12.95 -13.62 -8.64
N SER A 574 13.47 -14.54 -7.83
CA SER A 574 13.68 -14.37 -6.40
C SER A 574 14.91 -13.50 -6.14
N LEU A 575 15.03 -12.94 -4.94
CA LEU A 575 16.22 -12.19 -4.55
C LEU A 575 17.49 -13.04 -4.64
N LYS A 576 17.43 -14.32 -4.25
CA LYS A 576 18.56 -15.26 -4.37
C LYS A 576 19.00 -15.42 -5.83
N ALA A 577 18.05 -15.69 -6.73
CA ALA A 577 18.36 -15.84 -8.14
C ALA A 577 18.96 -14.55 -8.71
N ILE A 578 18.39 -13.39 -8.38
CA ILE A 578 18.91 -12.09 -8.80
C ILE A 578 20.34 -11.88 -8.33
N ASN A 579 20.63 -12.13 -7.05
CA ASN A 579 21.96 -11.96 -6.47
C ASN A 579 22.99 -12.91 -7.12
N ASN A 580 22.58 -14.11 -7.55
CA ASN A 580 23.46 -15.02 -8.30
C ASN A 580 23.73 -14.55 -9.73
N ILE A 581 22.81 -13.80 -10.35
CA ILE A 581 22.92 -13.34 -11.75
C ILE A 581 23.73 -12.05 -11.87
N ILE A 582 23.59 -11.14 -10.90
CA ILE A 582 24.23 -9.81 -10.93
C ILE A 582 25.75 -9.86 -11.21
N PRO A 583 26.56 -10.74 -10.59
CA PRO A 583 27.99 -10.81 -10.85
C PRO A 583 28.32 -10.96 -12.34
N PHE A 584 27.64 -11.87 -13.03
CA PHE A 584 27.81 -12.09 -14.47
C PHE A 584 27.35 -10.91 -15.31
N LEU A 585 26.31 -10.20 -14.88
CA LEU A 585 25.87 -8.96 -15.55
C LEU A 585 26.90 -7.83 -15.37
N ARG A 586 27.59 -7.74 -14.22
CA ARG A 586 28.67 -6.77 -14.00
C ARG A 586 29.87 -7.02 -14.92
N GLU A 587 30.12 -8.28 -15.26
CA GLU A 587 31.11 -8.65 -16.28
C GLU A 587 30.67 -8.34 -17.73
N GLY A 588 29.48 -7.75 -17.91
CA GLY A 588 28.99 -7.31 -19.21
C GLY A 588 28.25 -8.37 -20.02
N LEU A 589 28.01 -9.56 -19.45
CA LEU A 589 27.24 -10.62 -20.10
C LEU A 589 25.78 -10.20 -20.27
N ILE A 590 25.15 -10.62 -21.37
CA ILE A 590 23.70 -10.46 -21.54
C ILE A 590 22.94 -11.42 -20.62
N GLU A 591 21.68 -11.08 -20.32
CA GLU A 591 20.85 -11.82 -19.35
C GLU A 591 20.81 -13.33 -19.60
N THR A 592 20.69 -13.78 -20.85
CA THR A 592 20.61 -15.20 -21.18
C THR A 592 21.84 -15.98 -20.68
N TYR A 593 23.05 -15.46 -20.93
CA TYR A 593 24.28 -16.09 -20.46
C TYR A 593 24.46 -15.93 -18.95
N ALA A 594 24.13 -14.76 -18.41
CA ALA A 594 24.23 -14.51 -16.98
C ALA A 594 23.30 -15.42 -16.16
N VAL A 595 22.07 -15.66 -16.64
CA VAL A 595 21.10 -16.59 -16.03
C VAL A 595 21.59 -18.03 -16.10
N PHE A 596 22.15 -18.43 -17.25
CA PHE A 596 22.72 -19.76 -17.43
C PHE A 596 23.87 -20.01 -16.45
N LEU A 597 24.85 -19.11 -16.41
CA LEU A 597 26.01 -19.21 -15.51
C LEU A 597 25.62 -19.16 -14.03
N ALA A 598 24.64 -18.34 -13.66
CA ALA A 598 24.15 -18.25 -12.28
C ALA A 598 23.56 -19.56 -11.73
N LYS A 599 23.21 -20.52 -12.60
CA LYS A 599 22.69 -21.82 -12.22
C LYS A 599 23.75 -22.92 -12.21
N MET A 600 24.91 -22.70 -12.85
CA MET A 600 25.99 -23.68 -12.94
C MET A 600 26.52 -24.17 -11.58
N PRO A 601 26.68 -23.33 -10.54
CA PRO A 601 27.12 -23.82 -9.22
C PRO A 601 26.22 -24.91 -8.63
N GLU A 602 24.92 -24.92 -8.98
CA GLU A 602 23.98 -25.93 -8.50
C GLU A 602 23.92 -27.15 -9.41
N LEU A 603 24.21 -26.99 -10.70
CA LEU A 603 24.14 -28.08 -11.69
C LEU A 603 25.43 -28.91 -11.73
N ILE A 604 26.57 -28.27 -11.51
CA ILE A 604 27.91 -28.89 -11.59
C ILE A 604 28.81 -28.41 -10.43
N PRO A 605 28.40 -28.58 -9.16
CA PRO A 605 29.12 -28.03 -8.01
C PRO A 605 30.60 -28.41 -7.98
N ASP A 606 30.92 -29.68 -8.20
CA ASP A 606 32.29 -30.20 -8.11
C ASP A 606 33.24 -29.60 -9.15
N LYS A 607 32.72 -29.26 -10.34
CA LYS A 607 33.51 -28.65 -11.42
C LYS A 607 33.53 -27.13 -11.32
N TRP A 608 32.46 -26.52 -10.84
CA TRP A 608 32.37 -25.07 -10.72
C TRP A 608 33.29 -24.51 -9.63
N SER A 609 33.53 -25.29 -8.57
CA SER A 609 34.44 -24.92 -7.49
C SER A 609 35.93 -25.13 -7.83
N ASN A 610 36.24 -25.70 -8.99
CA ASN A 610 37.63 -25.81 -9.45
C ASN A 610 38.04 -24.50 -10.14
N GLU A 611 39.18 -23.93 -9.75
CA GLU A 611 39.73 -22.72 -10.39
C GLU A 611 40.33 -23.01 -11.78
N GLU A 612 40.73 -24.26 -12.04
CA GLU A 612 41.07 -24.80 -13.38
C GLU A 612 39.83 -25.13 -14.19
#